data_AF-A0A4D6MJV7-F1
#
_entry.id   AF-A0A4D6MJV7-F1
#
_cell.length_a   1.000
_cell.length_b   1.000
_cell.length_c   1.000
_cell.angle_alpha   90.00
_cell.angle_beta   90.00
_cell.angle_gamma   90.00
#
_symmetry.space_group_name_H-M   'P 1'
#
loop_
_entity.id
_entity.type
_entity.pdbx_description
1 polymer ?
#
loop_
_entity_poly.entity_id
_entity_poly.type
_entity_poly.pdbx_seq_one_letter_code
_entity_poly.pdbx_strand_id
1 'polypeptide(L)'
;MAVKAKAAGKTAIPNLQESVVEVHVHGGTNRKAELPPRAGKGKDVKKVRAVLLGAGKDIAINLLETIINSIDGMEADHIIRTMVEFGSKALILSRRVRSLYRREEREGWEEERKRLATWKLCCLDSEGKLNKRIGELEEDYDELKDKYDGVVGELDDLKNCIIQKHINGFEKGLRQAAFFHQDVDITDSKFDVNKDIIDEKLVKEDESSADEEAEEKAVEEEKGAGDAEEVAPDAAQ
;
A
#
# COMPACT_ATOMS: atom_id res chain seq x y z
N MET A 1 -29.84 -35.41 -13.30
CA MET A 1 -28.64 -35.13 -14.12
C MET A 1 -27.98 -33.88 -13.54
N ALA A 2 -27.00 -34.04 -12.65
CA ALA A 2 -26.33 -32.92 -11.98
C ALA A 2 -24.91 -32.78 -12.53
N VAL A 3 -24.59 -31.66 -13.16
CA VAL A 3 -23.26 -31.35 -13.67
C VAL A 3 -22.51 -30.55 -12.61
N LYS A 4 -21.48 -31.17 -12.07
CA LYS A 4 -20.58 -30.61 -11.05
C LYS A 4 -19.66 -29.57 -11.69
N ALA A 5 -19.72 -28.33 -11.21
CA ALA A 5 -18.83 -27.26 -11.65
C ALA A 5 -17.40 -27.46 -11.10
N LYS A 6 -16.42 -27.12 -11.94
CA LYS A 6 -14.98 -27.32 -11.76
C LYS A 6 -14.37 -26.10 -11.09
N ALA A 7 -13.72 -26.29 -9.94
CA ALA A 7 -12.91 -25.26 -9.30
C ALA A 7 -11.71 -24.89 -10.19
N ALA A 8 -11.62 -23.62 -10.59
CA ALA A 8 -10.51 -23.03 -11.31
C ALA A 8 -10.01 -21.82 -10.52
N GLY A 9 -8.86 -21.95 -9.87
CA GLY A 9 -8.32 -20.88 -9.02
C GLY A 9 -7.05 -21.31 -8.29
N LYS A 10 -6.01 -21.72 -9.03
CA LYS A 10 -4.63 -21.76 -8.53
C LYS A 10 -3.72 -21.18 -9.60
N THR A 11 -3.67 -19.85 -9.69
CA THR A 11 -2.53 -19.17 -10.31
C THR A 11 -1.38 -19.26 -9.33
N ALA A 12 -0.55 -20.29 -9.51
CA ALA A 12 0.76 -20.36 -8.89
C ALA A 12 1.59 -19.19 -9.44
N ILE A 13 1.86 -18.20 -8.59
CA ILE A 13 2.82 -17.14 -8.85
C ILE A 13 4.20 -17.81 -8.75
N PRO A 14 4.96 -17.96 -9.85
CA PRO A 14 6.30 -18.54 -9.74
C PRO A 14 7.24 -17.47 -9.18
N ASN A 15 7.67 -17.69 -7.94
CA ASN A 15 9.00 -17.39 -7.45
C ASN A 15 9.49 -15.93 -7.64
N LEU A 16 9.01 -15.01 -6.80
CA LEU A 16 9.72 -13.78 -6.50
C LEU A 16 10.86 -14.12 -5.54
N GLN A 17 11.98 -14.58 -6.09
CA GLN A 17 13.23 -14.63 -5.35
C GLN A 17 13.71 -13.19 -5.21
N GLU A 18 13.37 -12.54 -4.10
CA GLU A 18 13.84 -11.19 -3.77
C GLU A 18 15.37 -11.19 -3.70
N SER A 19 16.02 -10.73 -4.76
CA SER A 19 17.46 -10.47 -4.75
C SER A 19 17.70 -9.15 -4.04
N VAL A 20 17.84 -9.19 -2.72
CA VAL A 20 18.36 -8.07 -1.94
C VAL A 20 19.85 -7.93 -2.27
N VAL A 21 20.18 -6.98 -3.15
CA VAL A 21 21.56 -6.57 -3.40
C VAL A 21 21.85 -5.35 -2.54
N GLU A 22 22.47 -5.57 -1.38
CA GLU A 22 22.99 -4.51 -0.52
C GLU A 22 24.26 -3.94 -1.14
N VAL A 23 24.14 -2.78 -1.81
CA VAL A 23 25.30 -2.07 -2.38
C VAL A 23 25.90 -1.17 -1.32
N HIS A 24 26.95 -1.66 -0.65
CA HIS A 24 27.75 -0.84 0.25
C HIS A 24 28.65 0.11 -0.57
N VAL A 25 28.18 1.35 -0.76
CA VAL A 25 29.00 2.41 -1.34
C VAL A 25 29.96 2.92 -0.27
N HIS A 26 31.22 2.46 -0.35
CA HIS A 26 32.28 2.91 0.53
C HIS A 26 32.49 4.43 0.35
N GLY A 27 32.11 5.18 1.39
CA GLY A 27 32.20 6.63 1.47
C GLY A 27 33.58 7.15 1.09
N GLY A 28 33.59 8.12 0.18
CA GLY A 28 34.77 8.67 -0.46
C GLY A 28 35.85 9.12 0.52
N THR A 29 37.10 8.72 0.21
CA THR A 29 38.29 9.26 0.86
C THR A 29 38.59 10.65 0.30
N ASN A 30 38.15 11.69 1.02
CA ASN A 30 38.63 13.04 0.79
C ASN A 30 40.07 13.16 1.28
N ARG A 31 41.04 13.19 0.37
CA ARG A 31 42.41 13.61 0.68
C ARG A 31 42.63 15.03 0.18
N LYS A 32 42.63 15.99 1.10
CA LYS A 32 43.24 17.31 0.87
C LYS A 32 44.76 17.15 0.91
N ALA A 33 45.44 17.49 -0.18
CA ALA A 33 46.89 17.59 -0.21
C ALA A 33 47.27 19.07 -0.21
N GLU A 34 47.73 19.60 0.93
CA GLU A 34 48.39 20.91 0.98
C GLU A 34 49.81 20.79 0.42
N LEU A 35 50.18 21.76 -0.43
CA LEU A 35 51.55 21.90 -0.94
C LEU A 35 52.37 22.73 0.07
N PRO A 36 53.49 22.21 0.60
CA PRO A 36 54.32 22.94 1.55
C PRO A 36 55.18 24.00 0.84
N PRO A 37 55.63 25.05 1.57
CA PRO A 37 56.42 26.14 1.02
C PRO A 37 57.77 25.66 0.49
N ARG A 38 58.15 26.16 -0.69
CA ARG A 38 59.39 25.83 -1.39
C ARG A 38 60.62 26.10 -0.53
N ALA A 39 61.47 25.08 -0.36
CA ALA A 39 62.80 25.22 0.22
C ALA A 39 63.82 24.30 -0.46
N GLY A 40 64.83 24.89 -1.11
CA GLY A 40 66.12 24.30 -1.48
C GLY A 40 66.13 23.20 -2.56
N LYS A 41 66.95 23.40 -3.60
CA LYS A 41 67.10 22.59 -4.84
C LYS A 41 67.31 21.06 -4.72
N GLY A 42 67.33 20.46 -3.53
CA GLY A 42 67.42 19.00 -3.31
C GLY A 42 66.26 18.39 -2.50
N LYS A 43 65.36 19.22 -1.96
CA LYS A 43 64.25 18.77 -1.09
C LYS A 43 63.09 18.17 -1.89
N ASP A 44 62.87 18.69 -3.11
CA ASP A 44 61.75 18.28 -3.96
C ASP A 44 61.94 16.87 -4.54
N VAL A 45 63.16 16.48 -4.95
CA VAL A 45 63.45 15.12 -5.46
C VAL A 45 63.28 14.07 -4.36
N LYS A 46 63.77 14.35 -3.14
CA LYS A 46 63.55 13.48 -1.97
C LYS A 46 62.06 13.32 -1.66
N LYS A 47 61.28 14.37 -1.87
CA LYS A 47 59.83 14.36 -1.68
C LYS A 47 59.11 13.56 -2.78
N VAL A 48 59.52 13.69 -4.04
CA VAL A 48 59.02 12.86 -5.15
C VAL A 48 59.34 11.38 -4.89
N ARG A 49 60.57 11.05 -4.47
CA ARG A 49 60.94 9.68 -4.06
C ARG A 49 60.05 9.17 -2.92
N ALA A 50 59.81 9.97 -1.89
CA ALA A 50 58.95 9.60 -0.77
C ALA A 50 57.49 9.34 -1.20
N VAL A 51 56.97 10.13 -2.15
CA VAL A 51 55.63 9.93 -2.72
C VAL A 51 55.56 8.65 -3.57
N LEU A 52 56.57 8.35 -4.39
CA LEU A 52 56.63 7.09 -5.16
C LEU A 52 56.76 5.84 -4.27
N LEU A 53 57.60 5.89 -3.23
CA LEU A 53 57.75 4.80 -2.25
C LEU A 53 56.49 4.61 -1.39
N GLY A 54 55.71 5.68 -1.18
CA GLY A 54 54.43 5.63 -0.46
C GLY A 54 53.29 5.05 -1.29
N ALA A 55 53.16 5.47 -2.56
CA ALA A 55 52.10 5.01 -3.46
C ALA A 55 52.32 3.58 -4.01
N GLY A 56 53.57 3.09 -4.05
CA GLY A 56 53.92 1.74 -4.52
C GLY A 56 53.58 0.60 -3.54
N LYS A 57 53.12 0.91 -2.32
CA LYS A 57 52.72 -0.13 -1.33
C LYS A 57 51.42 -0.83 -1.70
N ASP A 58 50.53 -0.13 -2.41
CA ASP A 58 49.22 -0.67 -2.78
C ASP A 58 49.23 -1.39 -4.15
N ILE A 59 50.33 -1.28 -4.92
CA ILE A 59 50.46 -1.89 -6.25
C ILE A 59 51.84 -2.54 -6.37
N ALA A 60 51.90 -3.86 -6.16
CA ALA A 60 53.14 -4.63 -6.25
C ALA A 60 53.65 -4.72 -7.70
N ILE A 61 54.47 -3.75 -8.11
CA ILE A 61 55.15 -3.77 -9.41
C ILE A 61 56.66 -3.73 -9.16
N ASN A 62 57.33 -4.85 -9.45
CA ASN A 62 58.79 -5.04 -9.34
C ASN A 62 59.65 -4.12 -10.25
N LEU A 63 59.05 -3.14 -10.94
CA LEU A 63 59.72 -2.15 -11.80
C LEU A 63 60.20 -0.90 -11.05
N LEU A 64 59.85 -0.75 -9.77
CA LEU A 64 60.06 0.50 -9.02
C LEU A 64 61.54 0.85 -8.84
N GLU A 65 62.42 -0.13 -8.63
CA GLU A 65 63.81 0.10 -8.22
C GLU A 65 64.68 0.66 -9.36
N THR A 66 64.54 0.10 -10.58
CA THR A 66 65.21 0.60 -11.79
C THR A 66 64.73 2.00 -12.19
N ILE A 67 63.42 2.27 -12.03
CA ILE A 67 62.84 3.58 -12.34
C ILE A 67 63.29 4.63 -11.32
N ILE A 68 63.33 4.28 -10.03
CA ILE A 68 63.80 5.16 -8.95
C ILE A 68 65.28 5.54 -9.17
N ASN A 69 66.13 4.57 -9.52
CA ASN A 69 67.55 4.83 -9.79
C ASN A 69 67.76 5.71 -11.03
N SER A 70 66.88 5.60 -12.04
CA SER A 70 66.91 6.45 -13.23
C SER A 70 66.51 7.91 -12.93
N ILE A 71 65.53 8.11 -12.03
CA ILE A 71 65.06 9.45 -11.63
C ILE A 71 66.14 10.25 -10.90
N ASP A 72 66.99 9.57 -10.11
CA ASP A 72 68.05 10.22 -9.32
C ASP A 72 69.16 10.86 -10.16
N GLY A 73 69.33 10.40 -11.40
CA GLY A 73 70.31 10.93 -12.36
C GLY A 73 69.75 12.01 -13.31
N MET A 74 68.44 12.32 -13.24
CA MET A 74 67.79 13.28 -14.13
C MET A 74 67.88 14.72 -13.58
N GLU A 75 68.05 15.70 -14.47
CA GLU A 75 67.95 17.12 -14.10
C GLU A 75 66.52 17.49 -13.66
N ALA A 76 66.39 18.34 -12.65
CA ALA A 76 65.11 18.70 -12.04
C ALA A 76 64.07 19.21 -13.06
N ASP A 77 64.49 20.00 -14.05
CA ASP A 77 63.61 20.54 -15.10
C ASP A 77 63.05 19.44 -16.02
N HIS A 78 63.84 18.39 -16.26
CA HIS A 78 63.42 17.25 -17.06
C HIS A 78 62.41 16.38 -16.30
N ILE A 79 62.62 16.18 -15.00
CA ILE A 79 61.67 15.48 -14.11
C ILE A 79 60.32 16.21 -14.05
N ILE A 80 60.33 17.54 -13.89
CA ILE A 80 59.08 18.32 -13.85
C ILE A 80 58.33 18.18 -15.17
N ARG A 81 59.04 18.24 -16.31
CA ARG A 81 58.43 18.10 -17.65
C ARG A 81 57.76 16.74 -17.83
N THR A 82 58.44 15.64 -17.47
CA THR A 82 57.88 14.28 -17.60
C THR A 82 56.71 14.05 -16.64
N MET A 83 56.77 14.60 -15.43
CA MET A 83 55.66 14.54 -14.47
C MET A 83 54.43 15.31 -14.96
N VAL A 84 54.60 16.50 -15.53
CA VAL A 84 53.49 17.30 -16.09
C VAL A 84 52.88 16.61 -17.31
N GLU A 85 53.71 16.04 -18.18
CA GLU A 85 53.25 15.28 -19.35
C GLU A 85 52.48 14.02 -18.93
N PHE A 86 53.03 13.26 -17.98
CA PHE A 86 52.39 12.09 -17.40
C PHE A 86 51.08 12.45 -16.71
N GLY A 87 51.07 13.51 -15.89
CA GLY A 87 49.87 14.00 -15.20
C GLY A 87 48.77 14.43 -16.17
N SER A 88 49.13 15.12 -17.26
CA SER A 88 48.19 15.53 -18.29
C SER A 88 47.58 14.32 -19.02
N LYS A 89 48.40 13.32 -19.36
CA LYS A 89 47.95 12.06 -19.97
C LYS A 89 47.06 11.24 -19.02
N ALA A 90 47.44 11.16 -17.74
CA ALA A 90 46.67 10.48 -16.71
C ALA A 90 45.29 11.13 -16.50
N LEU A 91 45.22 12.47 -16.41
CA LEU A 91 43.95 13.19 -16.28
C LEU A 91 42.99 12.96 -17.46
N ILE A 92 43.52 12.95 -18.69
CA ILE A 92 42.73 12.66 -19.89
C ILE A 92 42.19 11.22 -19.85
N LEU A 93 43.02 10.25 -19.47
CA LEU A 93 42.61 8.85 -19.31
C LEU A 93 41.54 8.72 -18.22
N SER A 94 41.73 9.32 -17.04
CA SER A 94 40.74 9.29 -15.97
C SER A 94 39.39 9.88 -16.40
N ARG A 95 39.40 10.98 -17.18
CA ARG A 95 38.16 11.57 -17.71
C ARG A 95 37.46 10.64 -18.70
N ARG A 96 38.22 9.94 -19.56
CA ARG A 96 37.69 8.95 -20.50
C ARG A 96 37.09 7.74 -19.78
N VAL A 97 37.83 7.15 -18.84
CA VAL A 97 37.35 6.03 -18.01
C VAL A 97 36.08 6.41 -17.25
N ARG A 98 36.06 7.59 -16.62
CA ARG A 98 34.87 8.12 -15.94
C ARG A 98 33.68 8.30 -16.89
N SER A 99 33.93 8.73 -18.13
CA SER A 99 32.87 8.89 -19.12
C SER A 99 32.32 7.56 -19.63
N LEU A 100 33.16 6.53 -19.74
CA LEU A 100 32.75 5.18 -20.13
C LEU A 100 31.87 4.55 -19.05
N TYR A 101 32.33 4.59 -17.80
CA TYR A 101 31.58 4.08 -16.66
C TYR A 101 30.20 4.75 -16.54
N ARG A 102 30.15 6.08 -16.64
CA ARG A 102 28.87 6.83 -16.61
C ARG A 102 27.93 6.46 -17.77
N ARG A 103 28.47 6.08 -18.93
CA ARG A 103 27.66 5.71 -20.09
C ARG A 103 27.06 4.33 -19.90
N GLU A 104 27.87 3.38 -19.45
CA GLU A 104 27.46 2.00 -19.18
C GLU A 104 26.40 1.94 -18.07
N GLU A 105 26.59 2.68 -16.96
CA GLU A 105 25.55 2.81 -15.92
C GLU A 105 24.25 3.40 -16.49
N ARG A 106 24.35 4.47 -17.28
CA ARG A 106 23.17 5.15 -17.84
C ARG A 106 22.40 4.24 -18.81
N GLU A 107 23.08 3.49 -19.65
CA GLU A 107 22.46 2.56 -20.60
C GLU A 107 21.66 1.47 -19.88
N GLY A 108 22.23 0.86 -18.83
CA GLY A 108 21.52 -0.12 -18.00
C GLY A 108 20.27 0.47 -17.32
N TRP A 109 20.41 1.64 -16.69
CA TRP A 109 19.29 2.35 -16.09
C TRP A 109 18.23 2.79 -17.11
N GLU A 110 18.61 3.11 -18.35
CA GLU A 110 17.67 3.48 -19.40
C GLU A 110 16.80 2.29 -19.84
N GLU A 111 17.34 1.08 -19.90
CA GLU A 111 16.57 -0.14 -20.17
C GLU A 111 15.58 -0.44 -19.04
N GLU A 112 16.01 -0.35 -17.79
CA GLU A 112 15.11 -0.52 -16.65
C GLU A 112 14.02 0.54 -16.62
N ARG A 113 14.32 1.80 -16.91
CA ARG A 113 13.30 2.85 -17.04
C ARG A 113 12.30 2.55 -18.14
N LYS A 114 12.75 2.02 -19.30
CA LYS A 114 11.85 1.61 -20.38
C LYS A 114 10.96 0.45 -19.93
N ARG A 115 11.52 -0.57 -19.27
CA ARG A 115 10.75 -1.69 -18.70
C ARG A 115 9.73 -1.19 -17.69
N LEU A 116 10.12 -0.30 -16.79
CA LEU A 116 9.24 0.29 -15.79
C LEU A 116 8.13 1.13 -16.43
N ALA A 117 8.43 1.90 -17.47
CA ALA A 117 7.44 2.67 -18.21
C ALA A 117 6.40 1.76 -18.88
N THR A 118 6.84 0.69 -19.55
CA THR A 118 5.95 -0.31 -20.15
C THR A 118 5.11 -1.00 -19.08
N TRP A 119 5.71 -1.42 -17.97
CA TRP A 119 5.01 -2.07 -16.86
C TRP A 119 3.93 -1.15 -16.27
N LYS A 120 4.24 0.12 -16.01
CA LYS A 120 3.26 1.12 -15.56
C LYS A 120 2.07 1.24 -16.51
N LEU A 121 2.32 1.26 -17.82
CA LEU A 121 1.25 1.34 -18.82
C LEU A 121 0.35 0.09 -18.78
N CYS A 122 0.93 -1.11 -18.65
CA CYS A 122 0.17 -2.35 -18.51
C CYS A 122 -0.64 -2.40 -17.20
N CYS A 123 -0.10 -1.87 -16.10
CA CYS A 123 -0.82 -1.74 -14.84
C CYS A 123 -2.05 -0.85 -15.00
N LEU A 124 -1.89 0.33 -15.60
CA LEU A 124 -2.99 1.26 -15.83
C LEU A 124 -4.07 0.68 -16.77
N ASP A 125 -3.68 -0.06 -17.80
CA ASP A 125 -4.63 -0.77 -18.68
C ASP A 125 -5.42 -1.84 -17.91
N SER A 126 -4.75 -2.58 -17.02
CA SER A 126 -5.39 -3.59 -16.19
C SER A 126 -6.33 -2.96 -15.14
N GLU A 127 -5.91 -1.86 -14.54
CA GLU A 127 -6.72 -1.06 -13.61
C GLU A 127 -7.99 -0.54 -14.30
N GLY A 128 -7.86 0.04 -15.50
CA GLY A 128 -9.02 0.48 -16.29
C GLY A 128 -10.00 -0.66 -16.62
N LYS A 129 -9.48 -1.86 -16.94
CA LYS A 129 -10.32 -3.06 -17.17
C LYS A 129 -11.05 -3.52 -15.91
N LEU A 130 -10.38 -3.48 -14.75
CA LEU A 130 -11.01 -3.83 -13.48
C LEU A 130 -12.08 -2.81 -13.10
N ASN A 131 -11.78 -1.52 -13.21
CA ASN A 131 -12.75 -0.46 -12.91
C ASN A 131 -13.99 -0.55 -13.80
N LYS A 132 -13.83 -0.91 -15.08
CA LYS A 132 -14.97 -1.19 -15.96
C LYS A 132 -15.84 -2.33 -15.45
N ARG A 133 -15.23 -3.45 -15.03
CA ARG A 133 -15.96 -4.61 -14.48
C ARG A 133 -16.63 -4.29 -13.15
N ILE A 134 -16.04 -3.41 -12.34
CA ILE A 134 -16.64 -2.92 -11.10
C ILE A 134 -17.93 -2.16 -11.43
N GLY A 135 -17.88 -1.22 -12.39
CA GLY A 135 -19.08 -0.49 -12.81
C GLY A 135 -20.18 -1.40 -13.38
N GLU A 136 -19.83 -2.37 -14.23
CA GLU A 136 -20.80 -3.36 -14.75
C GLU A 136 -21.48 -4.15 -13.60
N LEU A 137 -20.73 -4.53 -12.56
CA LEU A 137 -21.26 -5.26 -11.41
C LEU A 137 -22.11 -4.38 -10.46
N GLU A 138 -21.75 -3.10 -10.32
CA GLU A 138 -22.54 -2.12 -9.58
C GLU A 138 -23.91 -1.92 -10.24
N GLU A 139 -23.96 -1.78 -11.56
CA GLU A 139 -25.21 -1.68 -12.32
C GLU A 139 -26.10 -2.93 -12.15
N ASP A 140 -25.50 -4.13 -12.25
CA ASP A 140 -26.22 -5.40 -12.02
C ASP A 140 -26.79 -5.50 -10.59
N TYR A 141 -26.04 -4.99 -9.60
CA TYR A 141 -26.47 -4.99 -8.20
C TYR A 141 -27.63 -4.02 -7.95
N ASP A 142 -27.55 -2.82 -8.50
CA ASP A 142 -28.63 -1.82 -8.41
C ASP A 142 -29.91 -2.35 -9.08
N GLU A 143 -29.81 -2.98 -10.25
CA GLU A 143 -30.97 -3.58 -10.91
C GLU A 143 -31.58 -4.73 -10.08
N LEU A 144 -30.74 -5.55 -9.43
CA LEU A 144 -31.21 -6.62 -8.55
C LEU A 144 -31.91 -6.05 -7.30
N LYS A 145 -31.38 -4.96 -6.74
CA LYS A 145 -31.95 -4.28 -5.58
C LYS A 145 -33.32 -3.68 -5.91
N ASP A 146 -33.44 -3.01 -7.06
CA ASP A 146 -34.73 -2.46 -7.53
C ASP A 146 -35.79 -3.57 -7.70
N LYS A 147 -35.39 -4.74 -8.21
CA LYS A 147 -36.27 -5.92 -8.31
C LYS A 147 -36.70 -6.43 -6.94
N TYR A 148 -35.77 -6.49 -5.97
CA TYR A 148 -36.07 -6.90 -4.61
C TYR A 148 -37.07 -5.96 -3.95
N ASP A 149 -36.81 -4.65 -3.99
CA ASP A 149 -37.69 -3.63 -3.42
C ASP A 149 -39.08 -3.65 -4.08
N GLY A 150 -39.15 -3.88 -5.40
CA GLY A 150 -40.41 -4.06 -6.11
C GLY A 150 -41.22 -5.26 -5.62
N VAL A 151 -40.59 -6.43 -5.49
CA VAL A 151 -41.26 -7.66 -4.99
C VAL A 151 -41.68 -7.51 -3.53
N VAL A 152 -40.88 -6.83 -2.70
CA VAL A 152 -41.24 -6.53 -1.31
C VAL A 152 -42.50 -5.65 -1.26
N GLY A 153 -42.58 -4.61 -2.11
CA GLY A 153 -43.77 -3.78 -2.21
C GLY A 153 -45.02 -4.56 -2.63
N GLU A 154 -44.91 -5.43 -3.63
CA GLU A 154 -46.03 -6.30 -4.05
C GLU A 154 -46.48 -7.26 -2.93
N LEU A 155 -45.54 -7.76 -2.14
CA LEU A 155 -45.84 -8.64 -1.01
C LEU A 155 -46.62 -7.91 0.09
N ASP A 156 -46.25 -6.67 0.40
CA ASP A 156 -46.95 -5.84 1.37
C ASP A 156 -48.36 -5.46 0.90
N ASP A 157 -48.52 -5.10 -0.37
CA ASP A 157 -49.82 -4.84 -0.98
C ASP A 157 -50.72 -6.08 -0.91
N LEU A 158 -50.17 -7.26 -1.21
CA LEU A 158 -50.88 -8.53 -1.12
C LEU A 158 -51.26 -8.86 0.33
N LYS A 159 -50.33 -8.68 1.28
CA LYS A 159 -50.57 -8.87 2.71
C LYS A 159 -51.73 -7.99 3.18
N ASN A 160 -51.71 -6.71 2.81
CA ASN A 160 -52.79 -5.75 3.12
C ASN A 160 -54.13 -6.18 2.49
N CYS A 161 -54.13 -6.65 1.24
CA CYS A 161 -55.33 -7.16 0.58
C CYS A 161 -55.92 -8.38 1.29
N ILE A 162 -55.07 -9.31 1.75
CA ILE A 162 -55.50 -10.52 2.47
C ILE A 162 -56.10 -10.12 3.82
N ILE A 163 -55.40 -9.29 4.60
CA ILE A 163 -55.86 -8.80 5.91
C ILE A 163 -57.24 -8.14 5.76
N GLN A 164 -57.40 -7.23 4.79
CA GLN A 164 -58.68 -6.55 4.57
C GLN A 164 -59.83 -7.49 4.18
N LYS A 165 -59.56 -8.50 3.34
CA LYS A 165 -60.57 -9.52 3.00
C LYS A 165 -60.99 -10.33 4.22
N HIS A 166 -60.04 -10.70 5.08
CA HIS A 166 -60.32 -11.43 6.32
C HIS A 166 -61.13 -10.59 7.30
N ILE A 167 -60.75 -9.33 7.54
CA ILE A 167 -61.51 -8.39 8.39
C ILE A 167 -62.94 -8.25 7.89
N ASN A 168 -63.13 -7.95 6.60
CA ASN A 168 -64.46 -7.82 6.01
C ASN A 168 -65.29 -9.11 6.09
N GLY A 169 -64.66 -10.27 5.87
CA GLY A 169 -65.31 -11.57 6.01
C GLY A 169 -65.76 -11.85 7.44
N PHE A 170 -64.90 -11.56 8.41
CA PHE A 170 -65.18 -11.70 9.83
C PHE A 170 -66.33 -10.78 10.27
N GLU A 171 -66.28 -9.49 9.93
CA GLU A 171 -67.35 -8.54 10.25
C GLU A 171 -68.71 -8.97 9.67
N LYS A 172 -68.72 -9.53 8.46
CA LYS A 172 -69.94 -10.07 7.86
C LYS A 172 -70.48 -11.26 8.66
N GLY A 173 -69.61 -12.19 9.06
CA GLY A 173 -69.98 -13.31 9.92
C GLY A 173 -70.49 -12.86 11.30
N LEU A 174 -69.82 -11.89 11.91
CA LEU A 174 -70.21 -11.32 13.20
C LEU A 174 -71.60 -10.67 13.14
N ARG A 175 -71.90 -9.91 12.07
CA ARG A 175 -73.24 -9.35 11.83
C ARG A 175 -74.31 -10.44 11.70
N GLN A 176 -73.99 -11.55 11.02
CA GLN A 176 -74.92 -12.69 10.93
C GLN A 176 -75.14 -13.33 12.31
N ALA A 177 -74.09 -13.53 13.11
CA ALA A 177 -74.20 -14.10 14.45
C ALA A 177 -75.03 -13.22 15.39
N ALA A 178 -74.80 -11.90 15.39
CA ALA A 178 -75.56 -10.93 16.16
C ALA A 178 -77.06 -10.90 15.79
N PHE A 179 -77.41 -11.25 14.55
CA PHE A 179 -78.80 -11.39 14.14
C PHE A 179 -79.49 -12.60 14.78
N PHE A 180 -78.78 -13.73 14.92
CA PHE A 180 -79.35 -14.96 15.49
C PHE A 180 -79.24 -15.05 17.03
N HIS A 181 -78.28 -14.34 17.63
CA HIS A 181 -78.01 -14.37 19.06
C HIS A 181 -78.05 -12.94 19.63
N GLN A 182 -79.08 -12.64 20.44
CA GLN A 182 -79.25 -11.32 21.07
C GLN A 182 -78.13 -10.95 22.05
N ASP A 183 -77.39 -11.94 22.53
CA ASP A 183 -76.30 -11.78 23.50
C ASP A 183 -74.97 -11.39 22.83
N VAL A 184 -74.91 -11.34 21.50
CA VAL A 184 -73.69 -10.99 20.74
C VAL A 184 -73.75 -9.51 20.38
N ASP A 185 -72.94 -8.71 21.09
CA ASP A 185 -72.73 -7.29 20.77
C ASP A 185 -71.57 -7.13 19.78
N ILE A 186 -71.85 -6.49 18.63
CA ILE A 186 -70.86 -6.19 17.58
C ILE A 186 -69.80 -5.19 18.07
N THR A 187 -70.12 -4.38 19.09
CA THR A 187 -69.20 -3.41 19.68
C THR A 187 -68.37 -3.97 20.83
N ASP A 188 -68.57 -5.24 21.20
CA ASP A 188 -67.76 -5.89 22.23
C ASP A 188 -66.30 -6.04 21.76
N SER A 189 -65.39 -5.47 22.55
CA SER A 189 -63.94 -5.52 22.32
C SER A 189 -63.38 -6.94 22.20
N LYS A 190 -64.09 -7.98 22.69
CA LYS A 190 -63.70 -9.38 22.53
C LYS A 190 -63.71 -9.85 21.07
N PHE A 191 -64.38 -9.14 20.17
CA PHE A 191 -64.40 -9.43 18.72
C PHE A 191 -63.51 -8.46 17.91
N ASP A 192 -62.66 -7.66 18.56
CA ASP A 192 -61.71 -6.79 17.89
C ASP A 192 -60.55 -7.61 17.30
N VAL A 193 -60.60 -7.85 15.99
CA VAL A 193 -59.59 -8.61 15.24
C VAL A 193 -58.22 -7.93 15.18
N ASN A 194 -58.06 -6.70 15.68
CA ASN A 194 -56.77 -6.02 15.80
C ASN A 194 -56.12 -6.18 17.18
N LYS A 195 -56.72 -7.01 18.06
CA LYS A 195 -56.18 -7.30 19.38
C LYS A 195 -55.92 -8.79 19.51
N ASP A 196 -54.71 -9.12 19.94
CA ASP A 196 -54.35 -10.48 20.27
C ASP A 196 -54.81 -10.84 21.68
N ILE A 197 -55.02 -12.14 21.90
CA ILE A 197 -55.29 -12.70 23.22
C ILE A 197 -54.02 -13.42 23.69
N ILE A 198 -53.31 -12.80 24.62
CA ILE A 198 -52.16 -13.38 25.31
C ILE A 198 -52.55 -13.55 26.78
N ASP A 199 -52.44 -14.77 27.32
CA ASP A 199 -52.78 -15.10 28.71
C ASP A 199 -54.18 -14.58 29.14
N GLU A 200 -55.20 -14.80 28.29
CA GLU A 200 -56.59 -14.34 28.47
C GLU A 200 -56.79 -12.82 28.50
N LYS A 201 -55.76 -12.00 28.23
CA LYS A 201 -55.86 -10.55 28.14
C LYS A 201 -55.74 -10.07 26.68
N LEU A 202 -56.55 -9.06 26.34
CA LEU A 202 -56.49 -8.37 25.05
C LEU A 202 -55.33 -7.37 25.05
N VAL A 203 -54.36 -7.56 24.16
CA VAL A 203 -53.16 -6.71 24.01
C VAL A 203 -53.11 -6.17 22.59
N LYS A 204 -52.64 -4.93 22.40
CA LYS A 204 -52.40 -4.35 21.07
C LYS A 204 -51.06 -4.84 20.54
N GLU A 205 -51.01 -5.28 19.28
CA GLU A 205 -49.80 -5.86 18.67
C GLU A 205 -48.56 -4.93 18.81
N ASP A 206 -48.74 -3.61 18.68
CA ASP A 206 -47.67 -2.59 18.70
C ASP A 206 -46.96 -2.42 20.07
N GLU A 207 -47.50 -2.98 21.16
CA GLU A 207 -46.95 -2.81 22.52
C GLU A 207 -46.02 -3.97 22.94
N SER A 208 -45.79 -4.97 22.08
CA SER A 208 -45.12 -6.23 22.44
C SER A 208 -43.65 -6.41 22.02
N SER A 209 -43.02 -5.45 21.32
CA SER A 209 -41.64 -5.60 20.81
C SER A 209 -40.60 -4.66 21.44
N ALA A 210 -40.66 -4.41 22.76
CA ALA A 210 -39.63 -3.65 23.46
C ALA A 210 -38.48 -4.50 24.03
N ASP A 211 -38.36 -5.78 23.66
CA ASP A 211 -37.34 -6.66 24.23
C ASP A 211 -36.83 -7.68 23.19
N GLU A 212 -36.03 -7.20 22.22
CA GLU A 212 -34.99 -7.98 21.52
C GLU A 212 -34.12 -7.06 20.62
N GLU A 213 -33.55 -6.00 21.21
CA GLU A 213 -32.36 -5.33 20.67
C GLU A 213 -31.36 -5.12 21.82
N ALA A 214 -30.88 -6.23 22.36
CA ALA A 214 -29.77 -6.26 23.31
C ALA A 214 -28.63 -7.15 22.78
N GLU A 215 -28.24 -6.95 21.53
CA GLU A 215 -26.91 -7.29 21.04
C GLU A 215 -26.62 -6.42 19.81
N GLU A 216 -25.39 -5.92 19.69
CA GLU A 216 -24.88 -5.07 18.59
C GLU A 216 -25.05 -3.54 18.70
N LYS A 217 -24.58 -2.91 19.79
CA LYS A 217 -23.88 -1.61 19.69
C LYS A 217 -22.77 -1.46 20.74
N ALA A 218 -21.57 -1.91 20.37
CA ALA A 218 -20.29 -1.53 20.95
C ALA A 218 -19.24 -1.94 19.89
N VAL A 219 -18.38 -1.11 19.29
CA VAL A 219 -17.90 0.26 19.53
C VAL A 219 -17.30 0.70 18.19
N GLU A 220 -17.63 1.89 17.68
CA GLU A 220 -16.68 2.73 16.93
C GLU A 220 -17.06 4.19 17.16
N GLU A 221 -16.36 4.86 18.08
CA GLU A 221 -15.90 6.24 17.90
C GLU A 221 -14.90 6.56 19.02
N GLU A 222 -13.61 6.60 18.69
CA GLU A 222 -12.64 7.35 19.48
C GLU A 222 -11.98 8.39 18.58
N LYS A 223 -12.49 9.63 18.66
CA LYS A 223 -11.77 10.85 18.26
C LYS A 223 -12.09 11.98 19.23
N GLY A 224 -11.02 12.59 19.76
CA GLY A 224 -11.01 13.91 20.41
C GLY A 224 -10.51 13.83 21.85
N ALA A 225 -9.21 13.98 22.14
CA ALA A 225 -8.39 15.20 22.13
C ALA A 225 -8.59 16.10 23.37
N GLY A 226 -7.50 16.24 24.15
CA GLY A 226 -7.15 17.34 25.08
C GLY A 226 -8.01 17.47 26.34
N ASP A 227 -7.50 17.79 27.53
CA ASP A 227 -6.25 18.46 27.89
C ASP A 227 -5.87 18.19 29.35
N ALA A 228 -4.62 18.53 29.63
CA ALA A 228 -3.81 18.45 30.84
C ALA A 228 -4.46 18.80 32.20
N GLU A 229 -4.06 18.06 33.25
CA GLU A 229 -3.55 18.69 34.47
C GLU A 229 -2.45 17.83 35.14
N GLU A 230 -1.45 18.56 35.60
CA GLU A 230 -0.13 18.24 36.13
C GLU A 230 -0.19 17.68 37.57
N VAL A 231 0.59 16.64 37.93
CA VAL A 231 1.44 16.56 39.16
C VAL A 231 2.50 15.45 38.96
N ALA A 232 3.75 15.77 39.29
CA ALA A 232 4.97 14.98 39.06
C ALA A 232 5.35 14.02 40.25
N PRO A 233 6.60 13.51 40.36
CA PRO A 233 6.91 12.08 40.31
C PRO A 233 7.30 11.48 41.68
N ASP A 234 7.32 10.14 41.78
CA ASP A 234 8.04 9.47 42.87
C ASP A 234 9.04 8.44 42.33
N ALA A 235 10.23 8.50 42.91
CA ALA A 235 11.42 7.75 42.55
C ALA A 235 11.63 6.66 43.59
N ALA A 236 11.82 5.40 43.15
CA ALA A 236 12.55 4.42 43.94
C ALA A 236 13.08 3.28 43.05
N GLN A 237 14.41 3.27 42.95
CA GLN A 237 15.35 2.18 42.65
C GLN A 237 15.46 1.62 41.23
#